data_AF-A0A0T2QAW9-F1
#
_entry.id   AF-A0A0T2QAW9-F1
#
_cell.length_a   1.000
_cell.length_b   1.000
_cell.length_c   1.000
_cell.angle_alpha   90.00
_cell.angle_beta   90.00
_cell.angle_gamma   90.00
#
_symmetry.space_group_name_H-M   'P 1'
#
loop_
_entity.id
_entity.type
_entity.pdbx_description
1 polymer ?
#
loop_
_entity_poly.entity_id
_entity_poly.type
_entity_poly.pdbx_seq_one_letter_code
_entity_poly.pdbx_strand_id
1 'polypeptide(L)'
;MTDETMPGPKWTGTFLTGLAETGKVRPAAKIAGIAAGTAYAQRRTNLLFADAWEAALATRAPDTPRSDNPNDSPQTRSSGWRHRFFEALFETSNVTASAKHANVPTRTVYKVRCEDADFAAKWLVALHAGYDSLEMELLAYLRDPQPGRKMDVASALRLLAAHRETVARERRLSEDDDEQAVFDSIDAFIEDMRQRRAANTAILIEADANDVED
;
A
#
# COMPACT_ATOMS: atom_id res chain seq x y z
N MET A 1 21.54 -24.90 -21.66
CA MET A 1 21.33 -23.76 -20.74
C MET A 1 20.00 -23.16 -21.10
N THR A 2 19.00 -23.40 -20.27
CA THR A 2 17.58 -23.31 -20.59
C THR A 2 17.19 -21.86 -20.88
N ASP A 3 16.80 -21.65 -22.13
CA ASP A 3 16.03 -20.52 -22.66
C ASP A 3 14.69 -20.45 -21.90
N GLU A 4 14.72 -19.87 -20.70
CA GLU A 4 13.52 -19.44 -19.98
C GLU A 4 12.98 -18.23 -20.74
N THR A 5 12.24 -18.51 -21.82
CA THR A 5 11.66 -17.47 -22.67
C THR A 5 10.63 -16.70 -21.85
N MET A 6 11.05 -15.57 -21.28
CA MET A 6 10.19 -14.61 -20.58
C MET A 6 8.91 -14.37 -21.39
N PRO A 7 7.70 -14.35 -20.77
CA PRO A 7 6.46 -14.12 -21.49
C PRO A 7 6.46 -12.70 -22.08
N GLY A 8 6.73 -12.64 -23.38
CA GLY A 8 6.86 -11.40 -24.13
C GLY A 8 7.39 -11.63 -25.54
N PRO A 9 7.52 -10.55 -26.34
CA PRO A 9 8.13 -10.61 -27.67
C PRO A 9 9.54 -11.21 -27.63
N LYS A 10 9.93 -11.94 -28.68
CA LYS A 10 11.24 -12.64 -28.75
C LYS A 10 12.47 -11.73 -28.53
N TRP A 11 12.34 -10.42 -28.73
CA TRP A 11 13.43 -9.45 -28.51
C TRP A 11 13.69 -9.12 -27.03
N THR A 12 12.78 -9.46 -26.12
CA THR A 12 12.83 -9.07 -24.71
C THR A 12 14.10 -9.53 -23.99
N GLY A 13 14.49 -10.80 -24.16
CA GLY A 13 15.70 -11.34 -23.50
C GLY A 13 16.99 -10.67 -23.96
N THR A 14 17.14 -10.50 -25.29
CA THR A 14 18.31 -9.82 -25.89
C THR A 14 18.40 -8.36 -25.45
N PHE A 15 17.26 -7.67 -25.35
CA PHE A 15 17.21 -6.29 -24.88
C PHE A 15 17.65 -6.16 -23.42
N LEU A 16 17.13 -7.00 -22.53
CA LEU A 16 17.46 -6.96 -21.10
C LEU A 16 18.93 -7.30 -20.86
N THR A 17 19.48 -8.26 -21.61
CA THR A 17 20.92 -8.59 -21.57
C THR A 17 21.77 -7.40 -21.98
N GLY A 18 21.47 -6.77 -23.12
CA GLY A 18 22.19 -5.58 -23.57
C GLY A 18 22.01 -4.36 -22.65
N LEU A 19 20.90 -4.28 -21.92
CA LEU A 19 20.66 -3.24 -20.93
C LEU A 19 21.50 -3.47 -19.66
N ALA A 20 21.63 -4.72 -19.21
CA ALA A 20 22.49 -5.07 -18.07
C ALA A 20 23.96 -4.77 -18.37
N GLU A 21 24.43 -5.04 -19.59
CA GLU A 21 25.82 -4.79 -20.01
C GLU A 21 26.12 -3.29 -20.16
N THR A 22 25.24 -2.55 -20.86
CA THR A 22 25.54 -1.16 -21.24
C THR A 22 25.00 -0.11 -20.28
N GLY A 23 23.97 -0.45 -19.50
CA GLY A 23 23.18 0.49 -18.69
C GLY A 23 22.45 1.57 -19.52
N LYS A 24 22.48 1.48 -20.86
CA LYS A 24 21.97 2.49 -21.77
C LYS A 24 20.92 1.88 -22.70
N VAL A 25 19.74 2.49 -22.72
CA VAL A 25 18.57 2.00 -23.46
C VAL A 25 18.77 2.01 -24.98
N ARG A 26 19.41 3.05 -25.53
CA ARG A 26 19.64 3.17 -26.99
C ARG A 26 20.55 2.07 -27.55
N PRO A 27 21.72 1.78 -26.95
CA PRO A 27 22.55 0.62 -27.31
C PRO A 27 21.82 -0.72 -27.16
N ALA A 28 21.13 -0.95 -26.03
CA ALA A 28 20.38 -2.18 -25.80
C ALA A 28 19.27 -2.41 -26.84
N ALA A 29 18.56 -1.35 -27.23
CA ALA A 29 17.53 -1.40 -28.28
C ALA A 29 18.13 -1.73 -29.66
N LYS A 30 19.31 -1.18 -29.97
CA LYS A 30 20.04 -1.48 -31.20
C LYS A 30 20.46 -2.96 -31.27
N ILE A 31 20.96 -3.52 -30.16
CA ILE A 31 21.35 -4.94 -30.06
C ILE A 31 20.13 -5.86 -30.24
N ALA A 32 18.99 -5.48 -29.66
CA ALA A 32 17.74 -6.21 -29.79
C ALA A 32 16.98 -5.98 -31.11
N GLY A 33 17.51 -5.14 -32.02
CA GLY A 33 16.90 -4.86 -33.32
C GLY A 33 15.56 -4.10 -33.26
N ILE A 34 15.30 -3.36 -32.19
CA ILE A 34 14.05 -2.62 -31.99
C ILE A 34 14.27 -1.11 -31.86
N ALA A 35 13.23 -0.34 -32.12
CA ALA A 35 13.22 1.08 -31.75
C ALA A 35 13.18 1.21 -30.22
N ALA A 36 13.93 2.16 -29.66
CA ALA A 36 13.93 2.41 -28.20
C ALA A 36 12.52 2.73 -27.67
N GLY A 37 11.67 3.37 -28.47
CA GLY A 37 10.27 3.63 -28.13
C GLY A 37 9.45 2.36 -27.92
N THR A 38 9.74 1.27 -28.66
CA THR A 38 9.09 -0.04 -28.49
C THR A 38 9.42 -0.65 -27.13
N ALA A 39 10.65 -0.48 -26.66
CA ALA A 39 11.08 -0.95 -25.34
C ALA A 39 10.34 -0.20 -24.22
N TYR A 40 10.21 1.13 -24.32
CA TYR A 40 9.42 1.91 -23.36
C TYR A 40 7.92 1.61 -23.41
N ALA A 41 7.37 1.37 -24.61
CA ALA A 41 5.98 0.96 -24.76
C ALA A 41 5.72 -0.40 -24.08
N GLN A 42 6.62 -1.38 -24.27
CA GLN A 42 6.54 -2.68 -23.61
C GLN A 42 6.66 -2.55 -22.09
N ARG A 43 7.56 -1.68 -21.59
CA ARG A 43 7.71 -1.39 -20.15
C ARG A 43 6.43 -0.83 -19.53
N ARG A 44 5.67 -0.02 -20.28
CA ARG A 44 4.38 0.50 -19.83
C ARG A 44 3.28 -0.57 -19.79
N THR A 45 3.36 -1.59 -20.65
CA THR A 45 2.28 -2.58 -20.81
C THR A 45 2.52 -3.88 -20.04
N ASN A 46 3.78 -4.25 -19.78
CA ASN A 46 4.14 -5.53 -19.16
C ASN A 46 4.99 -5.33 -17.90
N LEU A 47 4.41 -5.65 -16.74
CA LEU A 47 5.05 -5.50 -15.42
C LEU A 47 6.25 -6.43 -15.23
N LEU A 48 6.19 -7.68 -15.72
CA LEU A 48 7.33 -8.60 -15.63
C LEU A 48 8.54 -8.08 -16.41
N PHE A 49 8.29 -7.44 -17.55
CA PHE A 49 9.33 -6.78 -18.33
C PHE A 49 9.86 -5.52 -17.63
N ALA A 50 9.00 -4.75 -16.93
CA ALA A 50 9.44 -3.60 -16.14
C ALA A 50 10.31 -4.02 -14.94
N ASP A 51 9.94 -5.10 -14.23
CA ASP A 51 10.73 -5.63 -13.12
C ASP A 51 12.06 -6.20 -13.59
N ALA A 52 12.07 -6.94 -14.70
CA ALA A 52 13.30 -7.46 -15.29
C ALA A 52 14.21 -6.33 -15.85
N TRP A 53 13.63 -5.22 -16.30
CA TRP A 53 14.37 -4.01 -16.71
C TRP A 53 15.09 -3.36 -15.53
N GLU A 54 14.39 -3.20 -14.40
CA GLU A 54 15.00 -2.66 -13.18
C GLU A 54 16.05 -3.62 -12.62
N ALA A 55 15.81 -4.93 -12.65
CA ALA A 55 16.80 -5.94 -12.28
C ALA A 55 18.05 -5.86 -13.17
N ALA A 56 17.89 -5.71 -14.48
CA ALA A 56 19.02 -5.53 -15.41
C ALA A 56 19.84 -4.26 -15.11
N LEU A 57 19.20 -3.15 -14.77
CA LEU A 57 19.88 -1.92 -14.35
C LEU A 57 20.59 -2.08 -12.99
N ALA A 58 20.01 -2.85 -12.07
CA ALA A 58 20.57 -3.13 -10.75
C ALA A 58 21.82 -4.02 -10.81
N THR A 59 21.87 -5.00 -11.73
CA THR A 59 23.02 -5.90 -11.93
C THR A 59 24.32 -5.16 -12.19
N ARG A 60 24.26 -3.96 -12.76
CA ARG A 60 25.45 -3.21 -13.15
C ARG A 60 26.12 -2.47 -11.98
N ALA A 61 25.39 -2.18 -10.88
CA ALA A 61 25.77 -1.26 -9.81
C ALA A 61 26.20 0.16 -10.31
N PRO A 62 25.87 1.25 -9.61
CA PRO A 62 26.14 2.60 -10.11
C PRO A 62 27.56 3.09 -9.76
N ASP A 63 28.28 3.66 -10.74
CA ASP A 63 29.50 4.48 -10.55
C ASP A 63 29.20 5.86 -9.92
N THR A 64 28.18 5.97 -9.06
CA THR A 64 27.87 7.22 -8.35
C THR A 64 27.64 6.94 -6.87
N PRO A 65 28.30 7.68 -5.96
CA PRO A 65 28.22 7.43 -4.53
C PRO A 65 26.80 7.73 -4.05
N ARG A 66 26.08 6.68 -3.68
CA ARG A 66 24.77 6.74 -3.03
C ARG A 66 24.99 7.19 -1.58
N SER A 67 24.22 8.17 -1.12
CA SER A 67 24.18 8.47 0.31
C SER A 67 23.47 7.31 1.03
N ASP A 68 24.22 6.53 1.79
CA ASP A 68 23.68 5.52 2.70
C ASP A 68 22.93 6.24 3.82
N ASN A 69 21.61 6.28 3.73
CA ASN A 69 20.77 6.64 4.86
C ASN A 69 20.20 5.33 5.44
N PRO A 70 20.57 4.93 6.65
CA PRO A 70 20.27 3.60 7.22
C PRO A 70 18.80 3.35 7.59
N ASN A 71 17.87 4.22 7.15
CA ASN A 71 16.43 4.08 7.40
C ASN A 71 15.66 3.46 6.23
N ASP A 72 16.35 2.97 5.20
CA ASP A 72 15.72 2.43 4.00
C ASP A 72 15.27 0.96 4.20
N SER A 73 14.10 0.80 4.82
CA SER A 73 13.47 -0.49 5.08
C SER A 73 13.05 -1.21 3.77
N PRO A 74 12.88 -2.54 3.74
CA PRO A 74 12.52 -3.31 2.53
C PRO A 74 11.26 -2.83 1.77
N GLN A 75 10.41 -2.02 2.40
CA GLN A 75 9.22 -1.38 1.84
C GLN A 75 9.52 -0.29 0.78
N THR A 76 10.75 0.25 0.74
CA THR A 76 11.14 1.27 -0.26
C THR A 76 11.29 0.68 -1.68
N ARG A 77 11.29 -0.64 -1.85
CA ARG A 77 11.21 -1.29 -3.16
C ARG A 77 9.77 -1.44 -3.69
N SER A 78 8.78 -0.86 -3.00
CA SER A 78 7.43 -0.82 -3.53
C SER A 78 7.38 0.08 -4.77
N SER A 79 7.31 -0.59 -5.92
CA SER A 79 7.11 -0.01 -7.25
C SER A 79 6.29 1.29 -7.19
N GLY A 80 6.84 2.39 -7.72
CA GLY A 80 6.31 3.76 -7.55
C GLY A 80 4.87 4.00 -8.02
N TRP A 81 4.20 2.98 -8.56
CA TRP A 81 2.77 3.00 -8.82
C TRP A 81 1.95 3.19 -7.54
N ARG A 82 2.36 2.67 -6.37
CA ARG A 82 1.57 2.82 -5.13
C ARG A 82 1.45 4.28 -4.72
N HIS A 83 2.55 5.02 -4.77
CA HIS A 83 2.56 6.45 -4.47
C HIS A 83 1.68 7.24 -5.45
N ARG A 84 1.90 7.04 -6.76
CA ARG A 84 1.10 7.69 -7.82
C ARG A 84 -0.38 7.32 -7.78
N PHE A 85 -0.69 6.12 -7.29
CA PHE A 85 -2.05 5.65 -7.12
C PHE A 85 -2.73 6.41 -5.99
N PHE A 86 -2.09 6.54 -4.82
CA PHE A 86 -2.66 7.28 -3.70
C PHE A 86 -2.76 8.77 -3.96
N GLU A 87 -1.77 9.37 -4.63
CA GLU A 87 -1.83 10.77 -5.08
C GLU A 87 -3.07 11.01 -5.96
N ALA A 88 -3.27 10.19 -6.99
CA ALA A 88 -4.45 10.30 -7.84
C ALA A 88 -5.76 9.94 -7.13
N LEU A 89 -5.73 9.02 -6.16
CA LEU A 89 -6.92 8.61 -5.42
C LEU A 89 -7.39 9.71 -4.47
N PHE A 90 -6.45 10.40 -3.82
CA PHE A 90 -6.72 11.59 -3.02
C PHE A 90 -7.40 12.68 -3.85
N GLU A 91 -6.88 12.95 -5.05
CA GLU A 91 -7.41 14.02 -5.91
C GLU A 91 -8.77 13.66 -6.54
N THR A 92 -8.94 12.42 -6.98
CA THR A 92 -10.06 12.07 -7.86
C THR A 92 -11.17 11.27 -7.18
N SER A 93 -10.90 10.69 -6.00
CA SER A 93 -11.75 9.69 -5.34
C SER A 93 -12.19 8.53 -6.26
N ASN A 94 -11.50 8.32 -7.38
CA ASN A 94 -11.90 7.39 -8.43
C ASN A 94 -10.81 6.33 -8.63
N VAL A 95 -11.10 5.13 -8.16
CA VAL A 95 -10.17 4.00 -8.17
C VAL A 95 -9.72 3.63 -9.58
N THR A 96 -10.64 3.60 -10.56
CA THR A 96 -10.31 3.25 -11.94
C THR A 96 -9.43 4.31 -12.59
N ALA A 97 -9.74 5.60 -12.37
CA ALA A 97 -8.92 6.70 -12.86
C ALA A 97 -7.53 6.70 -12.20
N SER A 98 -7.47 6.45 -10.90
CA SER A 98 -6.23 6.40 -10.11
C SER A 98 -5.35 5.22 -10.53
N ALA A 99 -5.95 4.04 -10.74
CA ALA A 99 -5.25 2.87 -11.26
C ALA A 99 -4.69 3.10 -12.66
N LYS A 100 -5.47 3.75 -13.53
CA LYS A 100 -5.02 4.18 -14.86
C LYS A 100 -3.87 5.19 -14.77
N HIS A 101 -3.96 6.18 -13.87
CA HIS A 101 -2.91 7.19 -13.65
C HIS A 101 -1.60 6.56 -13.16
N ALA A 102 -1.70 5.62 -12.22
CA ALA A 102 -0.59 4.84 -11.70
C ALA A 102 -0.11 3.72 -12.64
N ASN A 103 -0.77 3.54 -13.79
CA ASN A 103 -0.49 2.52 -14.78
C ASN A 103 -0.46 1.09 -14.19
N VAL A 104 -1.46 0.78 -13.35
CA VAL A 104 -1.66 -0.51 -12.70
C VAL A 104 -3.06 -1.04 -13.04
N PRO A 105 -3.24 -2.35 -13.33
CA PRO A 105 -4.57 -2.90 -13.52
C PRO A 105 -5.41 -2.80 -12.24
N THR A 106 -6.66 -2.38 -12.35
CA THR A 106 -7.58 -2.25 -11.21
C THR A 106 -7.72 -3.55 -10.40
N ARG A 107 -7.67 -4.71 -11.08
CA ARG A 107 -7.68 -6.03 -10.42
C ARG A 107 -6.49 -6.21 -9.48
N THR A 108 -5.29 -5.79 -9.90
CA THR A 108 -4.08 -5.87 -9.08
C THR A 108 -4.21 -4.98 -7.85
N VAL A 109 -4.76 -3.78 -8.03
CA VAL A 109 -5.00 -2.83 -6.94
C VAL A 109 -5.92 -3.42 -5.87
N TYR A 110 -7.05 -4.01 -6.27
CA TYR A 110 -7.95 -4.68 -5.33
C TYR A 110 -7.32 -5.92 -4.69
N LYS A 111 -6.53 -6.69 -5.44
CA LYS A 111 -5.79 -7.84 -4.89
C LYS A 111 -4.85 -7.39 -3.78
N VAL A 112 -4.03 -6.37 -4.03
CA VAL A 112 -3.11 -5.81 -3.03
C VAL A 112 -3.89 -5.29 -1.82
N ARG A 113 -5.03 -4.61 -2.02
CA ARG A 113 -5.88 -4.17 -0.91
C ARG A 113 -6.36 -5.32 -0.01
N CYS A 114 -6.62 -6.50 -0.57
CA CYS A 114 -7.02 -7.65 0.24
C CYS A 114 -5.83 -8.34 0.93
N GLU A 115 -4.63 -8.23 0.36
CA GLU A 115 -3.42 -8.91 0.86
C GLU A 115 -2.59 -8.05 1.83
N ASP A 116 -2.74 -6.73 1.79
CA ASP A 116 -1.93 -5.75 2.51
C ASP A 116 -2.83 -4.81 3.33
N ALA A 117 -2.84 -5.02 4.64
CA ALA A 117 -3.65 -4.26 5.59
C ALA A 117 -3.22 -2.77 5.67
N ASP A 118 -1.93 -2.48 5.58
CA ASP A 118 -1.41 -1.10 5.60
C ASP A 118 -1.83 -0.34 4.35
N PHE A 119 -1.82 -1.02 3.19
CA PHE A 119 -2.33 -0.47 1.94
C PHE A 119 -3.84 -0.20 2.04
N ALA A 120 -4.61 -1.12 2.64
CA ALA A 120 -6.04 -0.95 2.86
C ALA A 120 -6.34 0.22 3.82
N ALA A 121 -5.54 0.42 4.88
CA ALA A 121 -5.68 1.56 5.77
C ALA A 121 -5.39 2.89 5.04
N LYS A 122 -4.27 2.97 4.31
CA LYS A 122 -3.92 4.16 3.51
C LYS A 122 -4.95 4.47 2.43
N TRP A 123 -5.58 3.43 1.87
CA TRP A 123 -6.69 3.58 0.93
C TRP A 123 -7.89 4.28 1.53
N LEU A 124 -8.31 3.87 2.73
CA LEU A 124 -9.43 4.49 3.42
C LEU A 124 -9.13 5.96 3.74
N VAL A 125 -7.90 6.26 4.18
CA VAL A 125 -7.45 7.64 4.42
C VAL A 125 -7.49 8.48 3.13
N ALA A 126 -6.98 7.95 2.01
CA ALA A 126 -6.99 8.65 0.73
C ALA A 126 -8.42 8.91 0.23
N LEU A 127 -9.32 7.93 0.36
CA LEU A 127 -10.73 8.14 0.02
C LEU A 127 -11.37 9.19 0.90
N HIS A 128 -11.15 9.17 2.22
CA HIS A 128 -11.75 10.16 3.12
C HIS A 128 -11.37 11.59 2.71
N ALA A 129 -10.09 11.83 2.47
CA ALA A 129 -9.63 13.15 2.06
C ALA A 129 -10.13 13.57 0.68
N GLY A 130 -10.32 12.62 -0.25
CA GLY A 130 -10.95 12.89 -1.53
C GLY A 130 -12.44 13.26 -1.41
N TYR A 131 -13.17 12.67 -0.45
CA TYR A 131 -14.53 13.06 -0.13
C TYR A 131 -14.60 14.46 0.50
N ASP A 132 -13.65 14.82 1.37
CA ASP A 132 -13.51 16.18 1.90
C ASP A 132 -13.27 17.20 0.76
N SER A 133 -12.42 16.83 -0.21
CA SER A 133 -12.18 17.65 -1.41
C SER A 133 -13.45 17.83 -2.23
N LEU A 134 -14.23 16.76 -2.45
CA LEU A 134 -15.51 16.81 -3.14
C LEU A 134 -16.53 17.71 -2.41
N GLU A 135 -16.58 17.65 -1.08
CA GLU A 135 -17.43 18.53 -0.27
C GLU A 135 -17.04 20.01 -0.50
N MET A 136 -15.74 20.31 -0.50
CA MET A 136 -15.24 21.66 -0.78
C MET A 136 -15.53 22.11 -2.22
N GLU A 137 -15.40 21.25 -3.21
CA GLU A 137 -15.76 21.54 -4.61
C GLU A 137 -17.26 21.81 -4.77
N LEU A 138 -18.10 21.01 -4.09
CA LEU A 138 -19.54 21.21 -4.10
C LEU A 138 -19.92 22.56 -3.47
N LEU A 139 -19.31 22.91 -2.35
CA LEU A 139 -19.52 24.21 -1.70
C LEU A 139 -19.09 25.37 -2.61
N ALA A 140 -17.96 25.24 -3.30
CA ALA A 140 -17.51 26.24 -4.27
C ALA A 140 -18.51 26.40 -5.41
N TYR A 141 -18.98 25.28 -5.98
CA TYR A 141 -19.98 25.28 -7.04
C TYR A 141 -21.32 25.91 -6.62
N LEU A 142 -21.77 25.67 -5.39
CA LEU A 142 -23.01 26.25 -4.87
C LEU A 142 -22.89 27.76 -4.58
N ARG A 143 -21.69 28.24 -4.24
CA ARG A 143 -21.42 29.67 -4.00
C ARG A 143 -21.32 30.47 -5.30
N ASP A 144 -20.75 29.88 -6.34
CA ASP A 144 -20.60 30.49 -7.66
C ASP A 144 -20.94 29.49 -8.77
N PRO A 145 -22.25 29.31 -9.07
CA PRO A 145 -22.68 28.36 -10.09
C PRO A 145 -22.25 28.82 -11.48
N GLN A 146 -21.31 28.11 -12.09
CA GLN A 146 -20.90 28.37 -13.48
C GLN A 146 -21.88 27.68 -14.46
N PRO A 147 -22.61 28.41 -15.32
CA PRO A 147 -23.62 27.82 -16.21
C PRO A 147 -23.09 26.75 -17.17
N GLY A 148 -21.78 26.80 -17.49
CA GLY A 148 -21.11 25.84 -18.37
C GLY A 148 -20.67 24.54 -17.70
N ARG A 149 -20.59 24.49 -16.37
CA ARG A 149 -20.23 23.28 -15.60
C ARG A 149 -21.48 22.71 -14.98
N LYS A 150 -21.91 21.52 -15.41
CA LYS A 150 -23.06 20.83 -14.79
C LYS A 150 -22.58 19.90 -13.67
N MET A 151 -23.13 20.08 -12.47
CA MET A 151 -22.96 19.18 -11.33
C MET A 151 -24.33 18.67 -10.89
N ASP A 152 -24.49 17.35 -10.72
CA ASP A 152 -25.66 16.79 -10.06
C ASP A 152 -25.53 16.95 -8.54
N VAL A 153 -25.99 18.10 -8.06
CA VAL A 153 -25.94 18.49 -6.63
C VAL A 153 -26.68 17.47 -5.76
N ALA A 154 -27.82 16.95 -6.24
CA ALA A 154 -28.64 16.03 -5.45
C ALA A 154 -27.92 14.70 -5.25
N SER A 155 -27.30 14.17 -6.30
CA SER A 155 -26.50 12.94 -6.20
C SER A 155 -25.23 13.14 -5.38
N ALA A 156 -24.56 14.30 -5.49
CA ALA A 156 -23.40 14.63 -4.68
C ALA A 156 -23.73 14.67 -3.18
N LEU A 157 -24.81 15.36 -2.78
CA LEU A 157 -25.25 15.42 -1.38
C LEU A 157 -25.62 14.04 -0.83
N ARG A 158 -26.32 13.19 -1.61
CA ARG A 158 -26.65 11.82 -1.20
C ARG A 158 -25.39 10.98 -0.99
N LEU A 159 -24.42 11.09 -1.89
CA LEU A 159 -23.15 10.37 -1.80
C LEU A 159 -22.36 10.79 -0.55
N LEU A 160 -22.24 12.09 -0.28
CA LEU A 160 -21.55 12.61 0.90
C LEU A 160 -22.26 12.18 2.20
N ALA A 161 -23.59 12.23 2.24
CA ALA A 161 -24.36 11.78 3.39
C ALA A 161 -24.15 10.29 3.69
N ALA A 162 -24.23 9.43 2.68
CA ALA A 162 -24.00 8.00 2.81
C ALA A 162 -22.57 7.67 3.27
N HIS A 163 -21.58 8.44 2.80
CA HIS A 163 -20.20 8.30 3.25
C HIS A 163 -20.03 8.68 4.72
N ARG A 164 -20.57 9.83 5.15
CA ARG A 164 -20.51 10.27 6.55
C ARG A 164 -21.14 9.26 7.50
N GLU A 165 -22.29 8.69 7.11
CA GLU A 165 -22.93 7.63 7.89
C GLU A 165 -22.07 6.37 7.99
N THR A 166 -21.45 5.96 6.87
CA THR A 166 -20.54 4.81 6.84
C THR A 166 -19.32 5.04 7.73
N VAL A 167 -18.64 6.18 7.59
CA VAL A 167 -17.48 6.53 8.43
C VAL A 167 -17.85 6.59 9.90
N ALA A 168 -19.01 7.17 10.24
CA ALA A 168 -19.48 7.21 11.62
C ALA A 168 -19.77 5.81 12.18
N ARG A 169 -20.27 4.89 11.37
CA ARG A 169 -20.48 3.50 11.75
C ARG A 169 -19.16 2.77 11.98
N GLU A 170 -18.22 2.86 11.05
CA GLU A 170 -16.90 2.21 11.18
C GLU A 170 -16.13 2.74 12.39
N ARG A 171 -16.19 4.04 12.68
CA ARG A 171 -15.58 4.62 13.87
C ARG A 171 -16.16 4.04 15.16
N ARG A 172 -17.49 3.93 15.26
CA ARG A 172 -18.15 3.31 16.43
C ARG A 172 -17.69 1.87 16.62
N LEU A 173 -17.66 1.07 15.56
CA LEU A 173 -17.19 -0.32 15.63
C LEU A 173 -15.73 -0.41 16.10
N SER A 174 -14.88 0.49 15.62
CA SER A 174 -13.47 0.52 16.04
C SER A 174 -13.32 0.95 17.51
N GLU A 175 -14.10 1.93 17.97
CA GLU A 175 -14.13 2.36 19.37
C GLU A 175 -14.61 1.25 20.31
N ASP A 176 -15.66 0.50 19.91
CA ASP A 176 -16.18 -0.64 20.66
C ASP A 176 -15.13 -1.78 20.76
N ASP A 177 -14.44 -2.09 19.64
CA ASP A 177 -13.38 -3.09 19.61
C ASP A 177 -12.18 -2.70 20.51
N ASP A 178 -11.78 -1.42 20.47
CA ASP A 178 -10.73 -0.88 21.35
C ASP A 178 -11.12 -0.96 22.83
N GLU A 179 -12.37 -0.65 23.17
CA GLU A 179 -12.90 -0.76 24.53
C GLU A 179 -12.88 -2.23 25.02
N GLN A 180 -13.31 -3.17 24.18
CA GLN A 180 -13.27 -4.59 24.51
C GLN A 180 -11.83 -5.08 24.71
N ALA A 181 -10.89 -4.65 23.87
CA ALA A 181 -9.47 -4.98 24.04
C ALA A 181 -8.90 -4.45 25.37
N VAL A 182 -9.35 -3.27 25.81
CA VAL A 182 -8.99 -2.72 27.14
C VAL A 182 -9.57 -3.59 28.25
N PHE A 183 -10.82 -4.03 28.16
CA PHE A 183 -11.42 -4.94 29.15
C PHE A 183 -10.69 -6.28 29.22
N ASP A 184 -10.38 -6.90 28.07
CA ASP A 184 -9.66 -8.16 28.01
C ASP A 184 -8.26 -8.06 28.65
N SER A 185 -7.59 -6.91 28.46
CA SER A 185 -6.30 -6.61 29.10
C SER A 185 -6.44 -6.47 30.63
N ILE A 186 -7.50 -5.84 31.12
CA ILE A 186 -7.77 -5.71 32.55
C ILE A 186 -8.03 -7.09 33.16
N ASP A 187 -8.85 -7.93 32.52
CA ASP A 187 -9.15 -9.28 32.99
C ASP A 187 -7.89 -10.16 33.03
N ALA A 188 -7.05 -10.10 31.99
CA ALA A 188 -5.77 -10.81 31.96
C ALA A 188 -4.84 -10.36 33.11
N PHE A 189 -4.78 -9.05 33.38
CA PHE A 189 -4.00 -8.51 34.49
C PHE A 189 -4.53 -8.94 35.86
N ILE A 190 -5.86 -8.95 36.05
CA ILE A 190 -6.49 -9.42 37.28
C ILE A 190 -6.19 -10.90 37.52
N GLU A 191 -6.24 -11.71 36.46
CA GLU A 191 -5.96 -13.14 36.55
C GLU A 191 -4.49 -13.42 36.88
N ASP A 192 -3.54 -12.70 36.28
CA ASP A 192 -2.12 -12.76 36.64
C ASP A 192 -1.91 -12.37 38.12
N MET A 193 -2.58 -11.32 38.61
CA MET A 193 -2.52 -10.97 40.04
C MET A 193 -3.05 -12.07 40.96
N ARG A 194 -4.13 -12.77 40.56
CA ARG A 194 -4.67 -13.91 41.33
C ARG A 194 -3.68 -15.06 41.37
N GLN A 195 -3.06 -15.40 40.23
CA GLN A 195 -2.07 -16.46 40.15
C GLN A 195 -0.84 -16.17 41.01
N ARG A 196 -0.33 -14.93 40.96
CA ARG A 196 0.80 -14.49 41.81
C ARG A 196 0.46 -14.58 43.30
N ARG A 197 -0.75 -14.18 43.70
CA ARG A 197 -1.20 -14.32 45.09
C ARG A 197 -1.30 -15.78 45.52
N ALA A 198 -1.91 -16.64 44.68
CA ALA A 198 -2.03 -18.07 44.98
C ALA A 198 -0.65 -18.74 45.13
N ALA A 199 0.30 -18.43 44.23
CA ALA A 199 1.67 -18.91 44.31
C ALA A 199 2.37 -18.46 45.61
N ASN A 200 2.25 -17.18 45.97
CA ASN A 200 2.84 -16.66 47.21
C ASN A 200 2.23 -17.31 48.46
N THR A 201 0.92 -17.52 48.48
CA THR A 201 0.26 -18.22 49.59
C THR A 201 0.72 -19.68 49.69
N ALA A 202 0.87 -20.38 48.57
CA ALA A 202 1.37 -21.75 48.56
C ALA A 202 2.80 -21.86 49.10
N ILE A 203 3.68 -20.92 48.71
CA ILE A 203 5.07 -20.84 49.21
C ILE A 203 5.10 -20.61 50.73
N LEU A 204 4.24 -19.73 51.24
CA LEU A 204 4.14 -19.48 52.69
C LEU A 204 3.66 -20.72 53.46
N ILE A 205 2.71 -21.47 52.90
CA ILE A 205 2.21 -22.71 53.51
C ILE A 205 3.30 -23.80 53.52
N GLU A 206 4.09 -23.94 52.44
CA GLU A 206 5.23 -24.88 52.40
C GLU A 206 6.35 -24.49 53.38
N ALA A 207 6.61 -23.20 53.56
CA ALA A 207 7.61 -22.73 54.52
C ALA A 207 7.20 -23.04 55.98
N ASP A 208 5.95 -22.74 56.35
CA ASP A 208 5.42 -23.05 57.69
C ASP A 208 5.35 -24.56 57.97
N ALA A 209 5.19 -25.41 56.94
CA ALA A 209 5.17 -26.87 57.10
C ALA A 209 6.57 -27.46 57.36
N ASN A 210 7.62 -26.92 56.74
CA ASN A 210 9.01 -27.37 56.96
C ASN A 210 9.55 -26.96 58.33
N ASP A 211 9.10 -25.83 58.89
CA ASP A 211 9.54 -25.36 60.23
C ASP A 211 8.93 -26.18 61.40
N VAL A 212 8.02 -27.12 61.14
CA VAL A 212 7.36 -27.97 62.16
C VAL A 212 7.98 -29.38 62.23
N GLU A 213 8.81 -29.77 61.26
CA GLU A 213 9.46 -31.09 61.21
C GLU A 213 10.93 -31.12 61.73
N ASP A 214 11.53 -29.98 62.07
CA ASP A 214 12.84 -29.85 62.76
C ASP A 214 12.71 -29.53 64.27
#